data_AF-A0A424RF06-F1
#
_entry.id   AF-A0A424RF06-F1
#
_cell.length_a   1.000
_cell.length_b   1.000
_cell.length_c   1.000
_cell.angle_alpha   90.00
_cell.angle_beta   90.00
_cell.angle_gamma   90.00
#
_symmetry.space_group_name_H-M   'P 1'
#
loop_
_entity.id
_entity.type
_entity.pdbx_description
1 polymer ?
#
loop_
_entity_poly.entity_id
_entity_poly.type
_entity_poly.pdbx_seq_one_letter_code
_entity_poly.pdbx_strand_id
1 'polypeptide(L)'
;MSFDQFQSLFLQRISRGANKGDFETLIAYEVAYAYYSFAATGADRRNDFTGTERVVTWFFFLNDQLIKVGEEDSWPSEADLKAAR
;
A
#
# COMPACT_ATOMS: atom_id res chain seq x y z
N MET A 1 -2.29 2.23 13.20
CA MET A 1 -1.00 1.50 13.26
C MET A 1 0.09 2.54 13.07
N SER A 2 1.09 2.57 13.94
CA SER A 2 2.18 3.54 13.78
C SER A 2 3.11 3.15 12.64
N PHE A 3 3.83 4.13 12.11
CA PHE A 3 4.83 3.88 11.09
C PHE A 3 5.91 2.93 11.59
N ASP A 4 6.39 3.05 12.83
CA ASP A 4 7.39 2.12 13.41
C ASP A 4 6.91 0.66 13.42
N GLN A 5 5.65 0.43 13.79
CA GLN A 5 5.03 -0.90 13.74
C GLN A 5 4.99 -1.42 12.31
N PHE A 6 4.56 -0.60 11.36
CA PHE A 6 4.57 -0.95 9.94
C PHE A 6 5.97 -1.30 9.44
N GLN A 7 7.00 -0.53 9.81
CA GLN A 7 8.38 -0.82 9.40
C GLN A 7 8.88 -2.16 9.92
N SER A 8 8.49 -2.55 11.14
CA SER A 8 8.86 -3.84 11.73
C SER A 8 8.20 -5.04 11.02
N LEU A 9 6.98 -4.84 10.50
CA LEU A 9 6.22 -5.88 9.79
C LEU A 9 6.66 -6.00 8.32
N PHE A 10 6.98 -4.87 7.69
CA PHE A 10 7.23 -4.76 6.27
C PHE A 10 8.65 -4.25 6.00
N LEU A 11 9.61 -5.18 6.08
CA LEU A 11 11.02 -4.91 5.81
C LEU A 11 11.26 -4.50 4.34
N GLN A 12 10.54 -5.13 3.41
CA GLN A 12 10.60 -4.83 1.97
C GLN A 12 9.48 -3.85 1.58
N ARG A 13 9.68 -2.57 1.90
CA ARG A 13 8.78 -1.47 1.53
C ARG A 13 9.46 -0.49 0.60
N ILE A 14 8.70 0.12 -0.30
CA ILE A 14 9.20 1.12 -1.24
C ILE A 14 8.44 2.42 -0.98
N SER A 15 9.15 3.52 -0.76
CA SER A 15 8.50 4.84 -0.68
C SER A 15 7.95 5.23 -2.06
N ARG A 16 6.67 5.60 -2.11
CA ARG A 16 5.99 6.07 -3.33
C ARG A 16 5.80 7.58 -3.38
N GLY A 17 6.44 8.28 -2.44
CA GLY A 17 6.42 9.72 -2.35
C GLY A 17 5.59 10.22 -1.18
N ALA A 18 5.61 11.55 -1.03
CA ALA A 18 4.88 12.26 -0.01
C ALA A 18 4.21 13.48 -0.62
N ASN A 19 3.01 13.79 -0.13
CA ASN A 19 2.30 15.00 -0.44
C ASN A 19 2.23 15.86 0.83
N LYS A 20 2.69 17.10 0.72
CA LYS A 20 2.64 18.09 1.80
C LYS A 20 1.65 19.18 1.38
N GLY A 21 0.52 19.26 2.07
CA GLY A 21 -0.54 20.22 1.77
C GLY A 21 -0.94 21.05 2.99
N ASP A 22 -2.17 21.56 2.98
CA ASP A 22 -2.85 22.15 4.15
C ASP A 22 -3.26 21.08 5.18
N PHE A 23 -3.22 19.82 4.76
CA PHE A 23 -3.13 18.66 5.62
C PHE A 23 -1.66 18.40 5.92
N GLU A 24 -1.38 17.88 7.11
CA GLU A 24 -0.02 17.54 7.52
C GLU A 24 0.63 16.50 6.58
N THR A 25 1.81 15.97 6.90
CA THR A 25 2.58 15.20 5.91
C THR A 25 1.90 13.86 5.60
N LEU A 26 1.47 13.67 4.35
CA LEU A 26 0.93 12.42 3.84
C LEU A 26 2.02 11.65 3.08
N ILE A 27 2.31 10.41 3.47
CA ILE A 27 3.35 9.57 2.87
C ILE A 27 2.74 8.24 2.40
N ALA A 28 3.14 7.77 1.22
CA ALA A 28 2.73 6.47 0.69
C ALA A 28 3.91 5.48 0.68
N TYR A 29 3.64 4.26 1.13
CA TYR A 29 4.55 3.12 1.03
C TYR A 29 3.90 1.97 0.29
N GLU A 30 4.60 1.43 -0.68
CA GLU A 30 4.24 0.18 -1.34
C GLU A 30 4.86 -1.00 -0.62
N VAL A 31 4.07 -2.06 -0.46
CA VAL A 31 4.53 -3.40 -0.17
C VAL A 31 4.02 -4.31 -1.28
N ALA A 32 4.91 -5.11 -1.84
CA ALA A 32 4.57 -6.03 -2.91
C ALA A 32 5.03 -7.45 -2.57
N TYR A 33 4.14 -8.42 -2.80
CA TYR A 33 4.42 -9.83 -2.61
C TYR A 33 4.19 -10.58 -3.90
N ALA A 34 5.17 -11.42 -4.27
CA ALA A 34 5.02 -12.40 -5.32
C ALA A 34 4.74 -13.76 -4.68
N TYR A 35 3.64 -14.41 -5.06
CA TYR A 35 3.38 -15.80 -4.69
C TYR A 35 3.07 -16.63 -5.93
N TYR A 36 3.30 -17.93 -5.83
CA TYR A 36 2.94 -18.86 -6.89
C TYR A 36 1.43 -19.07 -6.91
N SER A 37 0.82 -18.95 -8.09
CA SER A 37 -0.59 -19.26 -8.29
C SER A 37 -0.74 -20.36 -9.35
N PHE A 38 -1.56 -21.36 -9.02
CA PHE A 38 -1.83 -22.47 -9.91
C PHE A 38 -2.84 -22.06 -10.98
N ALA A 39 -2.68 -22.59 -12.20
CA ALA A 39 -3.67 -22.39 -13.24
C ALA A 39 -5.05 -22.92 -12.78
N ALA A 40 -6.13 -22.26 -13.23
CA ALA A 40 -7.53 -22.59 -12.94
C ALA A 40 -8.07 -22.27 -11.52
N THR A 41 -7.37 -21.47 -10.71
CA THR A 41 -7.90 -20.97 -9.42
C THR A 41 -8.71 -19.68 -9.53
N GLY A 42 -8.86 -19.11 -10.74
CA GLY A 42 -9.57 -17.84 -10.95
C GLY A 42 -8.78 -16.59 -10.53
N ALA A 43 -7.44 -16.66 -10.51
CA ALA A 43 -6.60 -15.52 -10.18
C ALA A 43 -6.48 -14.54 -11.37
N ASP A 44 -6.98 -13.31 -11.20
CA ASP A 44 -7.04 -12.29 -12.27
C ASP A 44 -5.68 -11.64 -12.60
N ARG A 45 -4.70 -11.70 -11.70
CA ARG A 45 -3.38 -11.03 -11.84
C ARG A 45 -2.20 -12.02 -12.02
N ARG A 46 -2.48 -13.20 -12.59
CA ARG A 46 -1.46 -14.23 -12.82
C ARG A 46 -0.57 -13.90 -14.01
N ASN A 47 0.74 -14.05 -13.85
CA ASN A 47 1.66 -14.12 -14.97
C ASN A 47 1.61 -15.54 -15.57
N ASP A 48 1.15 -15.67 -16.82
CA ASP A 48 0.99 -16.97 -17.46
C ASP A 48 2.31 -17.67 -17.84
N PHE A 49 3.42 -16.93 -17.89
CA PHE A 49 4.75 -17.48 -18.18
C PHE A 49 5.42 -18.04 -16.93
N THR A 50 5.44 -17.29 -15.83
CA THR A 50 6.11 -17.69 -14.58
C THR A 50 5.19 -18.40 -13.59
N GLY A 51 3.86 -18.31 -13.76
CA GLY A 51 2.89 -18.82 -12.80
C GLY A 51 2.88 -18.06 -11.47
N THR A 52 3.42 -16.84 -11.45
CA THR A 52 3.46 -16.00 -10.25
C THR A 52 2.43 -14.90 -10.33
N GLU A 53 1.75 -14.64 -9.22
CA GLU A 53 0.90 -13.48 -9.03
C GLU A 53 1.63 -12.46 -8.16
N ARG A 54 1.61 -11.19 -8.57
CA ARG A 54 2.18 -10.08 -7.81
C ARG A 54 1.03 -9.24 -7.26
N VAL A 55 0.91 -9.24 -5.92
CA VAL A 55 -0.03 -8.37 -5.22
C VAL A 55 0.72 -7.16 -4.69
N VAL A 56 0.26 -5.99 -5.09
CA VAL A 56 0.80 -4.70 -4.67
C VAL A 56 -0.23 -4.03 -3.76
N THR A 57 0.23 -3.55 -2.61
CA THR A 57 -0.61 -2.84 -1.65
C THR A 57 0.10 -1.57 -1.20
N TRP A 58 -0.63 -0.47 -1.24
CA TRP A 58 -0.15 0.83 -0.79
C TRP A 58 -0.72 1.14 0.59
N PHE A 59 0.14 1.68 1.45
CA PHE A 59 -0.13 2.09 2.82
C PHE A 59 0.10 3.60 2.92
N PHE A 60 -0.91 4.32 3.36
CA PHE A 60 -0.89 5.78 3.43
C PHE A 60 -0.86 6.24 4.87
N PHE A 61 0.15 7.02 5.21
CA PHE A 61 0.40 7.53 6.55
C PHE A 61 0.20 9.03 6.59
N LEU A 62 -0.62 9.51 7.52
CA LEU A 62 -0.71 10.91 7.89
C LEU A 62 -0.05 11.05 9.26
N ASN A 63 1.03 11.81 9.35
CA ASN A 63 1.79 12.00 10.60
C ASN A 63 2.17 10.70 11.31
N ASP A 64 2.77 9.80 10.54
CA ASP A 64 3.21 8.50 11.02
C ASP A 64 2.09 7.58 11.54
N GLN A 65 0.82 7.92 11.30
CA GLN A 65 -0.34 7.05 11.54
C GLN A 65 -0.91 6.54 10.22
N LEU A 66 -1.10 5.23 10.13
CA LEU A 66 -1.76 4.61 9.00
C LEU A 66 -3.22 5.04 8.94
N ILE A 67 -3.63 5.67 7.83
CA ILE A 67 -4.99 6.16 7.62
C ILE A 67 -5.75 5.38 6.53
N LYS A 68 -5.03 4.78 5.57
CA LYS A 68 -5.61 4.07 4.44
C LYS A 68 -4.68 2.97 3.95
N VAL A 69 -5.28 1.87 3.51
CA VAL A 69 -4.62 0.80 2.77
C VAL A 69 -5.41 0.60 1.49
N GLY A 70 -4.73 0.43 0.35
CA GLY A 70 -5.41 0.29 -0.93
C GLY A 70 -4.52 -0.22 -2.04
N GLU A 71 -5.07 -0.20 -3.25
CA GLU A 71 -4.34 -0.55 -4.47
C GLU A 71 -3.32 0.53 -4.85
N GLU A 72 -2.50 0.23 -5.85
CA GLU A 72 -1.61 1.20 -6.46
C GLU A 72 -2.37 2.47 -6.88
N ASP A 73 -1.75 3.63 -6.67
CA ASP A 73 -2.29 4.97 -6.97
C ASP A 73 -3.61 5.35 -6.27
N SER A 74 -4.09 4.55 -5.31
CA SER A 74 -5.34 4.81 -4.58
C SER A 74 -5.21 5.86 -3.46
N TRP A 75 -4.63 7.03 -3.78
CA TRP A 75 -4.38 8.10 -2.83
C TRP A 75 -5.61 8.45 -1.96
N PRO A 76 -5.43 8.82 -0.67
CA PRO A 76 -6.50 9.27 0.20
C PRO A 76 -7.26 10.45 -0.40
N SER A 77 -8.58 10.37 -0.31
CA SER A 77 -9.48 11.48 -0.63
C SER A 77 -9.52 12.49 0.52
N GLU A 78 -10.10 13.67 0.29
CA GLU A 78 -10.36 14.63 1.37
C GLU A 78 -11.23 14.04 2.49
N ALA A 79 -12.15 13.14 2.17
CA ALA A 79 -12.99 12.48 3.17
C ALA A 79 -12.16 11.57 4.08
N ASP A 80 -11.23 10.81 3.50
CA ASP A 80 -10.28 9.97 4.25
C ASP A 80 -9.41 10.82 5.19
N LEU A 81 -8.91 11.96 4.70
CA LEU A 81 -8.10 12.89 5.48
C LEU A 81 -8.89 13.54 6.63
N LYS A 82 -10.16 13.87 6.41
CA LYS A 82 -11.03 14.44 7.47
C LYS A 82 -11.37 13.40 8.53
N ALA A 83 -11.56 12.14 8.15
CA ALA A 83 -11.86 11.06 9.10
C ALA A 83 -10.66 10.70 9.99
N ALA A 84 -9.44 11.00 9.55
CA ALA A 84 -8.21 10.73 10.27
C ALA A 84 -7.78 11.83 11.26
N ARG A 85 -8.49 12.97 11.28
CA ARG A 85 -8.28 14.07 12.25
C ARG A 85 -9.13 13.85 13.50
#